data_AF-A0A354GUH3-F1
#
_entry.id   AF-A0A354GUH3-F1
#
_cell.length_a   1.000
_cell.length_b   1.000
_cell.length_c   1.000
_cell.angle_alpha   90.00
_cell.angle_beta   90.00
_cell.angle_gamma   90.00
#
_symmetry.space_group_name_H-M   'P 1'
#
loop_
_entity.id
_entity.type
_entity.pdbx_description
1 polymer ?
#
loop_
_entity_poly.entity_id
_entity_poly.type
_entity_poly.pdbx_seq_one_letter_code
_entity_poly.pdbx_strand_id
1 'polypeptide(L)'
;MIYDFLYRDTSRIASYYAQVFGGRLTSFEKSEAERESGDRTGKLTVPVLGLEGKLTKETGSGLKQVFDAHDMVAANVLAALSKAGRLNKDVEAAPHGALVLAQGSLIFLDKAMMDMAAMTFDVMLTAETKKPKHQRNTEMVNNLTITLSFLKAVTIPSAFLLRSTSGRLLCGTIKDDGMEEPISTYYFKHGTAGLSDVLLVGVKEIPSTTFAITGQQLFGAAQKAAAALSEMLFPKDAVRVTPIVLFRKV
;
A
#
# COMPACT_ATOMS: atom_id res chain seq x y z
N MET A 1 21.08 5.45 6.45
CA MET A 1 20.16 5.83 5.36
C MET A 1 18.81 6.08 5.99
N ILE A 2 18.18 7.21 5.73
CA ILE A 2 16.89 7.59 6.33
C ILE A 2 15.79 7.24 5.34
N TYR A 3 14.70 6.67 5.84
CA TYR A 3 13.53 6.32 5.04
C TYR A 3 12.30 7.04 5.60
N ASP A 4 11.43 7.47 4.69
CA ASP A 4 10.12 8.01 5.00
C ASP A 4 9.08 6.97 4.54
N PHE A 5 8.51 6.23 5.49
CA PHE A 5 7.52 5.20 5.20
C PHE A 5 6.15 5.86 4.97
N LEU A 6 5.48 5.45 3.90
CA LEU A 6 4.11 5.88 3.57
C LEU A 6 3.09 4.81 3.99
N TYR A 7 3.49 3.54 3.86
CA TYR A 7 2.69 2.37 4.20
C TYR A 7 3.58 1.24 4.73
N ARG A 8 3.09 0.52 5.75
CA ARG A 8 3.72 -0.65 6.36
C ARG A 8 2.68 -1.71 6.73
N ASP A 9 2.78 -2.91 6.15
CA ASP A 9 2.05 -4.09 6.65
C ASP A 9 2.83 -4.72 7.81
N THR A 10 2.59 -4.22 9.02
CA THR A 10 3.29 -4.65 10.25
C THR A 10 3.20 -6.16 10.49
N SER A 11 2.07 -6.79 10.16
CA SER A 11 1.90 -8.25 10.31
C SER A 11 2.81 -9.02 9.35
N ARG A 12 2.91 -8.58 8.09
CA ARG A 12 3.82 -9.21 7.12
C ARG A 12 5.28 -8.95 7.48
N ILE A 13 5.63 -7.74 7.89
CA ILE A 13 6.98 -7.40 8.33
C ILE A 13 7.40 -8.29 9.51
N ALA A 14 6.53 -8.46 10.51
CA ALA A 14 6.79 -9.35 11.63
C ALA A 14 6.99 -10.82 11.20
N SER A 15 6.19 -11.29 10.24
CA SER A 15 6.34 -12.63 9.66
C SER A 15 7.68 -12.81 8.93
N TYR A 16 8.08 -11.86 8.08
CA TYR A 16 9.36 -11.90 7.38
C TYR A 16 10.54 -11.81 8.35
N TYR A 17 10.44 -10.96 9.37
CA TYR A 17 11.46 -10.88 10.41
C TYR A 17 11.66 -12.25 11.08
N ALA A 18 10.57 -12.93 11.44
CA ALA A 18 10.65 -14.23 12.08
C ALA A 18 11.32 -15.30 11.21
N GLN A 19 11.07 -15.26 9.90
CA GLN A 19 11.67 -16.17 8.93
C GLN A 19 13.16 -15.88 8.70
N VAL A 20 13.55 -14.60 8.67
CA VAL A 20 14.93 -14.19 8.38
C VAL A 20 15.84 -14.31 9.60
N PHE A 21 15.34 -13.97 10.79
CA PHE A 21 16.16 -13.85 12.00
C PHE A 21 15.87 -14.93 13.06
N GLY A 22 14.91 -15.83 12.82
CA GLY A 22 14.68 -17.01 13.67
C GLY A 22 13.95 -16.76 14.99
N GLY A 23 12.99 -15.83 15.04
CA GLY A 23 12.19 -15.56 16.25
C GLY A 23 10.92 -14.74 16.00
N ARG A 24 9.83 -15.03 16.71
CA ARG A 24 8.53 -14.34 16.55
C ARG A 24 8.58 -12.97 17.24
N LEU A 25 8.44 -11.87 16.48
CA LEU A 25 8.14 -10.55 17.05
C LEU A 25 6.73 -10.61 17.66
N THR A 26 6.63 -10.87 18.97
CA THR A 26 5.35 -11.15 19.61
C THR A 26 4.58 -9.92 20.06
N SER A 27 5.21 -8.77 20.28
CA SER A 27 4.52 -7.51 20.58
C SER A 27 5.50 -6.35 20.72
N PHE A 28 5.11 -5.18 20.23
CA PHE A 28 5.53 -3.92 20.83
C PHE A 28 4.40 -3.54 21.78
N GLU A 29 4.55 -3.80 23.08
CA GLU A 29 3.69 -3.16 24.07
C GLU A 29 4.00 -1.66 23.99
N LYS A 30 3.00 -0.88 23.56
CA LYS A 30 3.01 0.57 23.68
C LYS A 30 2.94 0.90 25.17
N SER A 31 4.09 0.85 25.84
CA SER A 31 4.23 1.32 27.20
C SER A 31 4.29 2.85 27.13
N GLU A 32 3.13 3.50 27.25
CA GLU A 32 3.07 4.84 27.82
C GLU A 32 3.55 4.70 29.27
N ALA A 33 4.87 4.67 29.45
CA ALA A 33 5.49 4.66 30.75
C ALA A 33 5.35 6.06 31.35
N GLU A 34 4.26 6.27 32.08
CA GLU A 34 4.35 7.09 33.29
C GLU A 34 5.50 6.52 34.14
N ARG A 35 6.36 7.44 34.58
CA ARG A 35 7.57 7.16 35.34
C ARG A 35 7.25 6.28 36.55
N GLU A 36 7.83 5.09 36.59
CA GLU A 36 8.40 4.60 37.83
C GLU A 36 9.57 3.64 37.59
N SER A 37 10.65 3.93 38.30
CA SER A 37 11.92 3.23 38.29
C SER A 37 11.75 1.77 38.69
N GLY A 38 12.01 0.83 37.77
CA GLY A 38 12.03 -0.60 38.04
C GLY A 38 13.00 -1.31 37.11
N ASP A 39 14.18 -1.61 37.64
CA ASP A 39 15.31 -2.25 36.98
C ASP A 39 14.90 -3.62 36.38
N ARG A 40 14.82 -3.70 35.04
CA ARG A 40 14.71 -4.97 34.28
C ARG A 40 15.64 -4.93 33.08
N THR A 41 16.82 -5.49 33.27
CA THR A 41 17.86 -5.70 32.25
C THR A 41 17.46 -6.80 31.27
N GLY A 42 16.63 -6.45 30.27
CA GLY A 42 16.46 -7.24 29.06
C GLY A 42 17.62 -6.99 28.09
N LYS A 43 18.62 -7.86 28.06
CA LYS A 43 19.70 -7.80 27.05
C LYS A 43 19.17 -8.22 25.67
N LEU A 44 18.67 -7.24 24.92
CA LEU A 44 18.40 -7.40 23.49
C LEU A 44 19.74 -7.38 22.74
N THR A 45 20.24 -8.56 22.37
CA THR A 45 21.45 -8.68 21.56
C THR A 45 21.04 -8.61 20.09
N VAL A 46 21.01 -7.40 19.53
CA VAL A 46 20.86 -7.21 18.07
C VAL A 46 22.23 -7.53 17.44
N PRO A 47 22.34 -8.54 16.55
CA PRO A 47 23.59 -8.77 15.83
C PRO A 47 23.81 -7.63 14.84
N VAL A 48 24.58 -6.62 15.25
CA VAL A 48 25.13 -5.60 14.36
C VAL A 48 26.37 -6.21 13.69
N LEU A 49 26.22 -6.63 12.44
CA LEU A 49 27.29 -7.15 11.58
C LEU A 49 27.05 -6.65 10.14
N GLY A 50 27.85 -5.76 9.56
CA GLY A 50 29.06 -5.13 10.04
C GLY A 50 29.42 -3.92 9.17
N LEU A 51 30.08 -2.97 9.81
CA LEU A 51 30.96 -1.97 9.21
C LEU A 51 32.09 -1.86 10.23
N GLU A 52 33.34 -2.07 9.78
CA GLU A 52 34.54 -1.90 10.61
C GLU A 52 34.62 -0.45 11.09
N GLY A 53 33.94 -0.18 12.20
CA GLY A 53 33.99 1.08 12.94
C GLY A 53 34.33 0.72 14.36
N LYS A 54 35.60 0.89 14.73
CA LYS A 54 36.11 0.73 16.08
C LYS A 54 35.39 1.73 16.98
N LEU A 55 34.31 1.31 17.63
CA LEU A 55 33.55 2.12 18.58
C LEU A 55 34.28 2.13 19.92
N THR A 56 35.25 3.03 20.03
CA THR A 56 35.74 3.53 21.30
C THR A 56 34.56 4.18 22.03
N LYS A 57 34.29 3.77 23.27
CA LYS A 57 33.36 4.47 24.15
C LYS A 57 33.86 5.89 24.37
N GLU A 58 33.23 6.86 23.73
CA GLU A 58 33.32 8.26 24.11
C GLU A 58 31.93 8.77 24.47
N THR A 59 31.79 9.13 25.74
CA THR A 59 30.63 9.78 26.32
C THR A 59 30.62 11.22 25.81
N GLY A 60 29.79 11.52 24.82
CA GLY A 60 29.70 12.84 24.20
C GLY A 60 28.28 13.17 23.77
N SER A 61 27.76 14.28 24.31
CA SER A 61 26.50 14.95 23.97
C SER A 61 26.09 14.81 22.50
N GLY A 62 24.87 14.39 22.22
CA GLY A 62 24.36 14.33 20.84
C GLY A 62 22.89 13.91 20.79
N LEU A 63 22.12 14.60 19.95
CA LEU A 63 20.66 14.46 19.75
C LEU A 63 20.09 13.08 20.11
N LYS A 64 19.11 13.07 21.03
CA LYS A 64 18.13 11.97 21.11
C LYS A 64 17.25 12.05 19.86
N GLN A 65 17.71 11.43 18.78
CA GLN A 65 16.90 11.17 17.61
C GLN A 65 15.96 10.01 17.99
N VAL A 66 14.69 10.34 18.24
CA VAL A 66 13.65 9.36 18.55
C VAL A 66 13.35 8.60 17.26
N PHE A 67 13.95 7.43 17.10
CA PHE A 67 13.62 6.52 16.01
C PHE A 67 12.48 5.62 16.47
N ASP A 68 11.44 5.51 15.64
CA ASP A 68 10.42 4.49 15.85
C ASP A 68 11.04 3.11 15.64
N ALA A 69 10.90 2.23 16.63
CA ALA A 69 11.41 0.87 16.57
C ALA A 69 10.82 0.09 15.38
N HIS A 70 9.61 0.44 14.93
CA HIS A 70 8.96 -0.17 13.77
C HIS A 70 9.71 0.14 12.46
N ASP A 71 10.22 1.35 12.28
CA ASP A 71 11.00 1.73 11.09
C ASP A 71 12.31 0.96 11.01
N MET A 72 12.96 0.80 12.16
CA MET A 72 14.19 0.02 12.23
C MET A 72 13.96 -1.45 11.89
N VAL A 73 12.89 -2.06 12.39
CA VAL A 73 12.55 -3.45 12.05
C VAL A 73 12.25 -3.59 10.56
N ALA A 74 11.43 -2.72 10.00
CA ALA A 74 11.11 -2.73 8.57
C ALA A 74 12.38 -2.58 7.73
N ALA A 75 13.23 -1.59 8.04
CA ALA A 75 14.49 -1.35 7.35
C ALA A 75 15.44 -2.56 7.45
N ASN A 76 15.53 -3.21 8.62
CA ASN A 76 16.38 -4.39 8.83
C ASN A 76 15.89 -5.59 8.01
N VAL A 77 14.58 -5.85 7.98
CA VAL A 77 13.99 -6.90 7.14
C VAL A 77 14.28 -6.64 5.66
N LEU A 78 14.05 -5.41 5.20
CA LEU A 78 14.33 -5.02 3.82
C LEU A 78 15.82 -5.19 3.46
N ALA A 79 16.72 -4.75 4.34
CA ALA A 79 18.16 -4.88 4.14
C ALA A 79 18.58 -6.36 4.04
N ALA A 80 18.04 -7.22 4.91
CA ALA A 80 18.34 -8.65 4.89
C ALA A 80 17.79 -9.34 3.63
N LEU A 81 16.55 -9.05 3.22
CA LEU A 81 15.95 -9.58 1.98
C LEU A 81 16.73 -9.15 0.73
N SER A 82 17.16 -7.88 0.70
CA SER A 82 17.98 -7.32 -0.38
C SER A 82 19.35 -8.01 -0.44
N LYS A 83 20.04 -8.13 0.71
CA LYS A 83 21.37 -8.79 0.80
C LYS A 83 21.31 -10.26 0.40
N ALA A 84 20.21 -10.94 0.70
CA ALA A 84 19.98 -12.34 0.33
C ALA A 84 19.55 -12.51 -1.15
N GLY A 85 19.45 -11.43 -1.94
CA GLY A 85 19.04 -11.50 -3.35
C GLY A 85 17.59 -11.95 -3.55
N ARG A 86 16.73 -11.79 -2.54
CA ARG A 86 15.32 -12.27 -2.57
C ARG A 86 14.36 -11.29 -3.23
N LEU A 87 14.78 -10.05 -3.51
CA LEU A 87 13.96 -9.01 -4.12
C LEU A 87 14.13 -8.99 -5.65
N ASN A 88 13.08 -9.32 -6.39
CA ASN A 88 13.07 -9.27 -7.85
C ASN A 88 12.81 -7.85 -8.32
N LYS A 89 13.72 -7.28 -9.13
CA LYS A 89 13.55 -5.95 -9.73
C LYS A 89 12.73 -5.99 -11.03
N ASP A 90 12.77 -7.13 -11.72
CA ASP A 90 11.87 -7.38 -12.84
C ASP A 90 10.55 -7.94 -12.31
N VAL A 91 9.61 -7.04 -12.07
CA VAL A 91 8.29 -7.36 -11.53
C VAL A 91 7.48 -8.22 -12.52
N GLU A 92 7.69 -8.06 -13.83
CA GLU A 92 6.93 -8.79 -14.85
C GLU A 92 7.39 -10.23 -15.00
N ALA A 93 8.71 -10.46 -15.00
CA ALA A 93 9.28 -11.80 -15.10
C ALA A 93 9.20 -12.59 -13.78
N ALA A 94 9.00 -11.91 -12.64
CA ALA A 94 8.93 -12.59 -11.33
C ALA A 94 7.77 -13.60 -11.27
N PRO A 95 7.94 -14.78 -10.64
CA PRO A 95 6.86 -15.74 -10.49
C PRO A 95 5.81 -15.23 -9.48
N HIS A 96 4.61 -15.83 -9.51
CA HIS A 96 3.61 -15.61 -8.46
C HIS A 96 4.19 -15.89 -7.07
N GLY A 97 3.85 -15.05 -6.09
CA GLY A 97 4.34 -15.15 -4.71
C GLY A 97 5.77 -14.63 -4.50
N ALA A 98 6.47 -14.20 -5.56
CA ALA A 98 7.79 -13.62 -5.43
C ALA A 98 7.75 -12.25 -4.75
N LEU A 99 8.78 -11.98 -3.94
CA LEU A 99 9.05 -10.63 -3.46
C LEU A 99 9.60 -9.78 -4.61
N VAL A 100 8.98 -8.63 -4.82
CA VAL A 100 9.34 -7.68 -5.87
C VAL A 100 9.72 -6.32 -5.28
N LEU A 101 10.61 -5.61 -5.97
CA LEU A 101 11.01 -4.25 -5.69
C LEU A 101 10.78 -3.39 -6.93
N ALA A 102 9.97 -2.34 -6.79
CA ALA A 102 9.73 -1.35 -7.83
C ALA A 102 9.99 0.06 -7.30
N GLN A 103 10.38 0.98 -8.18
CA GLN A 103 10.45 2.41 -7.88
C GLN A 103 9.59 3.15 -8.90
N GLY A 104 8.88 4.19 -8.49
CA GLY A 104 8.05 4.96 -9.40
C GLY A 104 7.24 6.08 -8.76
N SER A 105 6.23 6.53 -9.51
CA SER A 105 5.24 7.50 -9.06
C SER A 105 3.99 6.79 -8.54
N LEU A 106 3.57 7.12 -7.33
CA LEU A 106 2.49 6.47 -6.60
C LEU A 106 1.27 7.38 -6.50
N ILE A 107 0.09 6.80 -6.71
CA ILE A 107 -1.21 7.38 -6.40
C ILE A 107 -1.94 6.40 -5.49
N PHE A 108 -2.62 6.94 -4.49
CA PHE A 108 -3.54 6.17 -3.66
C PHE A 108 -4.98 6.31 -4.17
N LEU A 109 -5.84 5.42 -3.72
CA LEU A 109 -7.28 5.51 -3.86
C LEU A 109 -7.89 5.14 -2.51
N ASP A 110 -8.85 5.91 -2.02
CA ASP A 110 -9.59 5.59 -0.81
C ASP A 110 -11.08 5.92 -0.97
N LYS A 111 -11.86 5.62 0.07
CA LYS A 111 -13.29 5.94 0.09
C LYS A 111 -13.54 7.44 -0.09
N ALA A 112 -12.72 8.31 0.51
CA ALA A 112 -12.90 9.75 0.41
C ALA A 112 -12.78 10.24 -1.05
N MET A 113 -11.82 9.72 -1.81
CA MET A 113 -11.74 9.98 -3.25
C MET A 113 -12.96 9.49 -4.01
N MET A 114 -13.45 8.30 -3.69
CA MET A 114 -14.65 7.74 -4.34
C MET A 114 -15.90 8.56 -4.04
N ASP A 115 -16.04 9.05 -2.81
CA ASP A 115 -17.13 9.95 -2.42
C ASP A 115 -17.04 11.28 -3.18
N MET A 116 -15.84 11.85 -3.34
CA MET A 116 -15.61 13.06 -4.16
C MET A 116 -15.93 12.83 -5.64
N ALA A 117 -15.53 11.68 -6.20
CA ALA A 117 -15.85 11.29 -7.56
C ALA A 117 -17.37 11.12 -7.76
N ALA A 118 -18.04 10.45 -6.81
CA ALA A 118 -19.49 10.29 -6.82
C ALA A 118 -20.21 11.65 -6.75
N MET A 119 -19.76 12.58 -5.91
CA MET A 119 -20.32 13.94 -5.87
C MET A 119 -20.16 14.65 -7.22
N THR A 120 -18.99 14.52 -7.85
CA THR A 120 -18.71 15.12 -9.17
C THR A 120 -19.63 14.53 -10.25
N PHE A 121 -19.81 13.21 -10.27
CA PHE A 121 -20.70 12.53 -11.21
C PHE A 121 -22.17 12.91 -10.98
N ASP A 122 -22.59 13.12 -9.74
CA ASP A 122 -23.95 13.55 -9.38
C ASP A 122 -24.25 14.96 -9.93
N VAL A 123 -23.27 15.88 -9.81
CA VAL A 123 -23.34 17.22 -10.41
C VAL A 123 -23.40 17.14 -11.93
N MET A 124 -22.55 16.33 -12.57
CA MET A 124 -22.56 16.12 -14.02
C MET A 124 -23.90 15.55 -14.50
N LEU A 125 -24.44 14.54 -13.81
CA LEU A 125 -25.73 13.94 -14.11
C LEU A 125 -26.86 14.97 -13.98
N THR A 126 -26.85 15.77 -12.90
CA THR A 126 -27.84 16.83 -12.69
C THR A 126 -27.77 17.90 -13.77
N ALA A 127 -26.57 18.31 -14.18
CA ALA A 127 -26.37 19.27 -15.26
C ALA A 127 -26.90 18.74 -16.60
N GLU A 128 -26.61 17.47 -16.92
CA GLU A 128 -27.03 16.83 -18.17
C GLU A 128 -28.55 16.61 -18.23
N THR A 129 -29.15 16.19 -17.11
CA THR A 129 -30.60 15.96 -17.02
C THR A 129 -31.41 17.26 -17.10
N LYS A 130 -30.86 18.40 -16.69
CA LYS A 130 -31.50 19.71 -16.84
C LYS A 130 -31.49 20.24 -18.29
N LYS A 131 -30.67 19.69 -19.19
CA LYS A 131 -30.67 20.09 -20.60
C LYS A 131 -32.00 19.74 -21.29
N PRO A 132 -32.43 20.54 -22.29
CA PRO A 132 -33.57 20.19 -23.14
C PRO A 132 -33.41 18.79 -23.77
N LYS A 133 -34.50 18.05 -23.94
CA LYS A 133 -34.49 16.63 -24.37
C LYS A 133 -33.73 16.39 -25.69
N HIS A 134 -33.70 17.37 -26.59
CA HIS A 134 -33.00 17.30 -27.89
C HIS A 134 -31.49 17.57 -27.81
N GLN A 135 -30.99 18.10 -26.68
CA GLN A 135 -29.57 18.37 -26.41
C GLN A 135 -29.00 17.45 -25.34
N ARG A 136 -29.84 16.59 -24.75
CA ARG A 136 -29.46 15.69 -23.68
C ARG A 136 -28.72 14.48 -24.26
N ASN A 137 -27.54 14.21 -23.75
CA ASN A 137 -26.84 12.97 -24.02
C ASN A 137 -27.43 11.84 -23.14
N THR A 138 -28.42 11.12 -23.67
CA THR A 138 -29.08 9.99 -22.98
C THR A 138 -28.12 8.87 -22.60
N GLU A 139 -27.07 8.63 -23.39
CA GLU A 139 -26.07 7.61 -23.09
C GLU A 139 -25.24 8.00 -21.86
N MET A 140 -24.78 9.25 -21.80
CA MET A 140 -24.08 9.79 -20.63
C MET A 140 -24.94 9.72 -19.37
N VAL A 141 -26.22 10.11 -19.46
CA VAL A 141 -27.17 10.02 -18.33
C VAL A 141 -27.29 8.58 -17.82
N ASN A 142 -27.46 7.62 -18.72
CA ASN A 142 -27.58 6.21 -18.34
C ASN A 142 -26.29 5.69 -17.69
N ASN A 143 -25.14 5.97 -18.30
CA ASN A 143 -23.83 5.52 -17.81
C ASN A 143 -23.51 6.12 -16.44
N LEU A 144 -23.73 7.43 -16.26
CA LEU A 144 -23.51 8.09 -14.98
C LEU A 144 -24.47 7.59 -13.89
N THR A 145 -25.73 7.32 -14.24
CA THR A 145 -26.71 6.77 -13.29
C THR A 145 -26.26 5.41 -12.77
N ILE A 146 -25.87 4.50 -13.67
CA ILE A 146 -25.36 3.17 -13.30
C ILE A 146 -24.10 3.29 -12.43
N THR A 147 -23.15 4.13 -12.85
CA THR A 147 -21.88 4.33 -12.13
C THR A 147 -22.12 4.89 -10.72
N LEU A 148 -23.00 5.89 -10.58
CA LEU A 148 -23.35 6.48 -9.29
C LEU A 148 -24.04 5.49 -8.36
N SER A 149 -25.01 4.73 -8.87
CA SER A 149 -25.68 3.70 -8.09
C SER A 149 -24.69 2.64 -7.61
N PHE A 150 -23.73 2.26 -8.46
CA PHE A 150 -22.68 1.32 -8.11
C PHE A 150 -21.73 1.87 -7.03
N LEU A 151 -21.18 3.07 -7.22
CA LEU A 151 -20.28 3.71 -6.25
C LEU A 151 -20.93 3.91 -4.88
N LYS A 152 -22.23 4.21 -4.83
CA LYS A 152 -22.99 4.36 -3.58
C LYS A 152 -23.28 3.03 -2.88
N ALA A 153 -23.28 1.91 -3.60
CA ALA A 153 -23.67 0.60 -3.08
C ALA A 153 -22.47 -0.27 -2.62
N VAL A 154 -21.26 0.04 -3.06
CA VAL A 154 -20.09 -0.81 -2.85
C VAL A 154 -19.09 -0.15 -1.90
N THR A 155 -18.63 -0.89 -0.90
CA THR A 155 -17.47 -0.50 -0.10
C THR A 155 -16.20 -0.81 -0.89
N ILE A 156 -15.57 0.24 -1.40
CA ILE A 156 -14.32 0.14 -2.15
C ILE A 156 -13.15 0.08 -1.16
N PRO A 157 -12.28 -0.95 -1.24
CA PRO A 157 -11.08 -1.00 -0.42
C PRO A 157 -10.11 0.10 -0.84
N SER A 158 -9.35 0.61 0.13
CA SER A 158 -8.21 1.47 -0.17
C SER A 158 -7.19 0.73 -1.04
N ALA A 159 -6.63 1.45 -2.00
CA ALA A 159 -5.81 0.88 -3.05
C ALA A 159 -4.67 1.82 -3.44
N PHE A 160 -3.76 1.30 -4.25
CA PHE A 160 -2.70 2.08 -4.83
C PHE A 160 -2.50 1.73 -6.31
N LEU A 161 -1.98 2.70 -7.05
CA LEU A 161 -1.46 2.55 -8.38
C LEU A 161 -0.06 3.17 -8.41
N LEU A 162 0.94 2.37 -8.77
CA LEU A 162 2.32 2.80 -8.93
C LEU A 162 2.71 2.66 -10.40
N ARG A 163 3.08 3.77 -11.03
CA ARG A 163 3.74 3.76 -12.32
C ARG A 163 5.24 3.67 -12.10
N SER A 164 5.82 2.50 -12.39
CA SER A 164 7.26 2.28 -12.23
C SER A 164 8.08 3.18 -13.15
N THR A 165 9.36 3.36 -12.82
CA THR A 165 10.33 4.04 -13.69
C THR A 165 10.51 3.35 -15.04
N SER A 166 10.21 2.05 -15.14
CA SER A 166 10.13 1.31 -16.42
C SER A 166 8.84 1.56 -17.21
N GLY A 167 7.92 2.37 -16.68
CA GLY A 167 6.64 2.71 -17.31
C GLY A 167 5.51 1.70 -17.04
N ARG A 168 5.76 0.63 -16.29
CA ARG A 168 4.76 -0.40 -15.96
C ARG A 168 3.84 0.07 -14.84
N LEU A 169 2.59 -0.36 -14.89
CA LEU A 169 1.62 -0.11 -13.84
C LEU A 169 1.60 -1.29 -12.86
N LEU A 170 1.71 -0.98 -11.57
CA LEU A 170 1.57 -1.92 -10.48
C LEU A 170 0.41 -1.45 -9.63
N CYS A 171 -0.44 -2.36 -9.16
CA CYS A 171 -1.57 -2.00 -8.33
C CYS A 171 -1.90 -3.06 -7.30
N GLY A 172 -2.64 -2.65 -6.29
CA GLY A 172 -3.13 -3.54 -5.24
C GLY A 172 -3.94 -2.78 -4.22
N THR A 173 -4.45 -3.52 -3.24
CA THR A 173 -5.15 -2.96 -2.08
C THR A 173 -4.18 -2.71 -0.94
N ILE A 174 -4.45 -1.69 -0.13
CA ILE A 174 -3.76 -1.38 1.12
C ILE A 174 -4.74 -1.43 2.27
N LYS A 175 -4.21 -1.58 3.48
CA LYS A 175 -4.99 -1.48 4.71
C LYS A 175 -4.82 -0.07 5.27
N ASP A 176 -5.91 0.54 5.72
CA ASP A 176 -5.87 1.90 6.27
C ASP A 176 -5.00 1.98 7.54
N ASP A 177 -4.97 0.90 8.34
CA ASP A 177 -4.16 0.80 9.57
C ASP A 177 -2.65 0.70 9.32
N GLY A 178 -2.24 0.42 8.08
CA GLY A 178 -0.84 0.39 7.69
C GLY A 178 -0.30 1.74 7.20
N MET A 179 -1.13 2.78 7.14
CA MET A 179 -0.74 4.11 6.67
C MET A 179 -0.23 4.98 7.83
N GLU A 180 0.80 5.79 7.58
CA GLU A 180 1.29 6.75 8.60
C GLU A 180 0.33 7.90 8.86
N GLU A 181 -0.39 8.30 7.82
CA GLU A 181 -1.40 9.35 7.87
C GLU A 181 -2.59 8.94 6.99
N PRO A 182 -3.78 9.52 7.22
CA PRO A 182 -4.94 9.25 6.37
C PRO A 182 -4.59 9.48 4.90
N ILE A 183 -5.00 8.53 4.05
CA ILE A 183 -4.72 8.55 2.60
C ILE A 183 -5.13 9.90 1.98
N SER A 184 -6.28 10.43 2.41
CA SER A 184 -6.80 11.73 1.99
C SER A 184 -5.79 12.88 2.12
N THR A 185 -4.94 12.85 3.14
CA THR A 185 -3.93 13.88 3.41
C THR A 185 -2.89 13.97 2.30
N TYR A 186 -2.53 12.84 1.68
CA TYR A 186 -1.57 12.84 0.57
C TYR A 186 -2.11 13.60 -0.65
N TYR A 187 -3.40 13.49 -0.96
CA TYR A 187 -3.98 14.25 -2.08
C TYR A 187 -4.00 15.75 -1.80
N PHE A 188 -4.25 16.17 -0.56
CA PHE A 188 -4.23 17.59 -0.22
C PHE A 188 -2.81 18.18 -0.27
N LYS A 189 -1.78 17.38 0.02
CA LYS A 189 -0.37 17.79 -0.05
C LYS A 189 0.18 17.81 -1.48
N HIS A 190 -0.20 16.83 -2.30
CA HIS A 190 0.43 16.59 -3.62
C HIS A 190 -0.51 16.84 -4.81
N GLY A 191 -1.78 17.16 -4.55
CA GLY A 191 -2.79 17.41 -5.58
C GLY A 191 -3.07 16.16 -6.40
N THR A 192 -3.23 16.35 -7.71
CA THR A 192 -3.42 15.27 -8.69
C THR A 192 -2.09 14.66 -9.15
N ALA A 193 -0.95 15.23 -8.75
CA ALA A 193 0.37 14.68 -9.07
C ALA A 193 0.67 13.51 -8.12
N GLY A 194 1.12 12.38 -8.69
CA GLY A 194 1.54 11.24 -7.90
C GLY A 194 2.77 11.54 -7.05
N LEU A 195 2.89 10.86 -5.91
CA LEU A 195 4.08 10.85 -5.06
C LEU A 195 5.26 10.27 -5.85
N SER A 196 6.26 11.09 -6.11
CA SER A 196 7.45 10.66 -6.87
C SER A 196 8.47 9.92 -6.00
N ASP A 197 9.34 9.16 -6.65
CA ASP A 197 10.47 8.44 -6.04
C ASP A 197 10.07 7.48 -4.91
N VAL A 198 8.88 6.89 -5.02
CA VAL A 198 8.41 5.89 -4.07
C VAL A 198 8.94 4.52 -4.46
N LEU A 199 9.50 3.83 -3.47
CA LEU A 199 9.87 2.42 -3.53
C LEU A 199 8.73 1.57 -2.97
N LEU A 200 8.34 0.55 -3.73
CA LEU A 200 7.41 -0.49 -3.35
C LEU A 200 8.19 -1.78 -3.14
N VAL A 201 8.03 -2.38 -1.97
CA VAL A 201 8.34 -3.80 -1.76
C VAL A 201 7.04 -4.53 -1.47
N GLY A 202 6.78 -5.59 -2.23
CA GLY A 202 5.54 -6.34 -2.14
C GLY A 202 5.66 -7.76 -2.68
N VAL A 203 4.55 -8.49 -2.63
CA VAL A 203 4.41 -9.85 -3.16
C VAL A 203 3.64 -9.78 -4.46
N LYS A 204 4.19 -10.33 -5.54
CA LYS A 204 3.49 -10.39 -6.83
C LYS A 204 2.33 -11.40 -6.77
N GLU A 205 1.15 -10.93 -7.14
CA GLU A 205 -0.06 -11.74 -7.25
C GLU A 205 -0.37 -12.02 -8.72
N ILE A 206 -0.75 -13.25 -9.05
CA ILE A 206 -1.26 -13.61 -10.37
C ILE A 206 -2.63 -14.26 -10.12
N PRO A 207 -3.73 -13.67 -10.64
CA PRO A 207 -5.06 -14.23 -10.43
C PRO A 207 -5.13 -15.64 -11.02
N SER A 208 -5.65 -16.58 -10.25
CA SER A 208 -5.88 -17.93 -10.74
C SER A 208 -6.99 -17.93 -11.79
N THR A 209 -6.72 -18.54 -12.94
CA THR A 209 -7.73 -18.78 -13.98
C THR A 209 -8.37 -20.15 -13.89
N THR A 210 -7.93 -21.00 -12.95
CA THR A 210 -8.35 -22.41 -12.86
C THR A 210 -9.70 -22.62 -12.18
N PHE A 211 -10.23 -21.60 -11.49
CA PHE A 211 -11.48 -21.70 -10.74
C PHE A 211 -12.40 -20.52 -11.06
N ALA A 212 -13.35 -20.74 -11.97
CA ALA A 212 -14.40 -19.78 -12.30
C ALA A 212 -15.77 -20.41 -12.03
N ILE A 213 -16.56 -19.79 -11.15
CA ILE A 213 -17.95 -20.19 -10.91
C ILE A 213 -18.80 -19.52 -11.99
N THR A 214 -19.03 -20.26 -13.08
CA THR A 214 -19.85 -19.79 -14.18
C THR A 214 -21.32 -20.06 -13.88
N GLY A 215 -22.15 -19.03 -13.83
CA GLY A 215 -23.59 -19.19 -13.61
C GLY A 215 -24.31 -17.92 -13.19
N GLN A 216 -25.65 -18.00 -13.14
CA GLN A 216 -26.52 -16.97 -12.56
C GLN A 216 -26.77 -17.18 -11.06
N GLN A 217 -26.23 -18.25 -10.48
CA GLN A 217 -26.26 -18.50 -9.04
C GLN A 217 -25.51 -17.41 -8.28
N LEU A 218 -25.84 -17.21 -7.00
CA LEU A 218 -25.34 -16.12 -6.17
C LEU A 218 -23.81 -15.95 -6.24
N PHE A 219 -23.04 -17.04 -6.19
CA PHE A 219 -21.58 -16.99 -6.30
C PHE A 219 -21.09 -16.53 -7.68
N GLY A 220 -21.73 -16.96 -8.76
CA GLY A 220 -21.39 -16.50 -10.12
C GLY A 220 -21.74 -15.02 -10.34
N ALA A 221 -22.87 -14.57 -9.80
CA ALA A 221 -23.23 -13.15 -9.80
C ALA A 221 -22.23 -12.29 -8.99
N ALA A 222 -21.85 -12.77 -7.80
CA ALA A 222 -20.86 -12.11 -6.95
C ALA A 222 -19.48 -12.03 -7.63
N GLN A 223 -19.03 -13.09 -8.30
CA GLN A 223 -17.77 -13.08 -9.06
C GLN A 223 -17.80 -12.08 -10.22
N LYS A 224 -18.91 -11.96 -10.95
CA LYS A 224 -19.06 -10.93 -12.00
C LYS A 224 -19.01 -9.52 -11.43
N ALA A 225 -19.66 -9.27 -10.29
CA ALA A 225 -19.61 -7.97 -9.62
C ALA A 225 -18.18 -7.64 -9.13
N ALA A 226 -17.48 -8.61 -8.55
CA ALA A 226 -16.08 -8.46 -8.13
C ALA A 226 -15.14 -8.18 -9.31
N ALA A 227 -15.35 -8.85 -10.45
CA ALA A 227 -14.59 -8.60 -11.67
C ALA A 227 -14.83 -7.18 -12.19
N ALA A 228 -16.09 -6.73 -12.28
CA ALA A 228 -16.42 -5.37 -12.69
C ALA A 228 -15.80 -4.32 -11.75
N LEU A 229 -15.83 -4.55 -10.44
CA LEU A 229 -15.18 -3.68 -9.47
C LEU A 229 -13.65 -3.62 -9.68
N SER A 230 -13.02 -4.78 -9.90
CA SER A 230 -11.58 -4.84 -10.16
C SER A 230 -11.19 -4.08 -11.43
N GLU A 231 -11.96 -4.21 -12.51
CA GLU A 231 -11.73 -3.48 -13.76
C GLU A 231 -11.97 -1.98 -13.64
N MET A 232 -12.87 -1.55 -12.75
CA MET A 232 -13.10 -0.14 -12.47
C MET A 232 -11.94 0.49 -11.67
N LEU A 233 -11.40 -0.24 -10.69
CA LEU A 233 -10.36 0.27 -9.81
C LEU A 233 -8.97 0.20 -10.43
N PHE A 234 -8.74 -0.78 -11.31
CA PHE A 234 -7.40 -1.15 -11.72
C PHE A 234 -7.30 -1.41 -13.22
N PRO A 235 -6.29 -0.83 -13.89
CA PRO A 235 -6.00 -1.12 -15.29
C PRO A 235 -5.78 -2.62 -15.54
N LYS A 236 -6.24 -3.13 -16.69
CA LYS A 236 -6.18 -4.57 -17.02
C LYS A 236 -4.75 -5.09 -17.17
N ASP A 237 -3.84 -4.22 -17.60
CA ASP A 237 -2.42 -4.50 -17.81
C ASP A 237 -1.56 -4.24 -16.56
N ALA A 238 -2.16 -3.73 -15.47
CA ALA A 238 -1.43 -3.49 -14.24
C ALA A 238 -1.07 -4.81 -13.53
N VAL A 239 0.20 -4.94 -13.13
CA VAL A 239 0.68 -6.07 -12.34
C VAL A 239 0.10 -5.98 -10.92
N ARG A 240 -0.47 -7.08 -10.43
CA ARG A 240 -1.06 -7.15 -9.09
C ARG A 240 0.03 -7.39 -8.06
N VAL A 241 0.06 -6.56 -7.03
CA VAL A 241 1.03 -6.66 -5.94
C VAL A 241 0.35 -6.43 -4.61
N THR A 242 0.55 -7.37 -3.68
CA THR A 242 0.23 -7.16 -2.26
C THR A 242 1.38 -6.37 -1.62
N PRO A 243 1.18 -5.11 -1.21
CA PRO A 243 2.25 -4.28 -0.71
C PRO A 243 2.67 -4.73 0.69
N ILE A 244 3.98 -4.70 0.98
CA ILE A 244 4.53 -4.89 2.32
C ILE A 244 4.96 -3.55 2.88
N VAL A 245 5.67 -2.75 2.07
CA VAL A 245 6.02 -1.36 2.40
C VAL A 245 6.01 -0.47 1.16
N LEU A 246 5.59 0.77 1.35
CA LEU A 246 5.77 1.88 0.41
C LEU A 246 6.58 2.95 1.13
N PHE A 247 7.69 3.40 0.57
CA PHE A 247 8.58 4.34 1.26
C PHE A 247 9.41 5.18 0.28
N ARG A 248 9.94 6.29 0.77
CA ARG A 248 10.87 7.17 0.06
C ARG A 248 12.23 7.14 0.73
N LYS A 249 13.27 7.39 -0.05
CA LYS A 249 14.61 7.71 0.49
C LYS A 249 14.66 9.20 0.82
N VAL A 250 15.18 9.52 1.99
CA VAL A 250 15.43 10.90 2.46
C VAL A 250 16.93 11.14 2.51
#